data_AF-A0A0H4R0I5-F1
#
_entry.id   AF-A0A0H4R0I5-F1
#
_cell.length_a   1.000
_cell.length_b   1.000
_cell.length_c   1.000
_cell.angle_alpha   90.00
_cell.angle_beta   90.00
_cell.angle_gamma   90.00
#
_symmetry.space_group_name_H-M   'P 1'
#
loop_
_entity.id
_entity.type
_entity.pdbx_description
1 polymer ?
#
loop_
_entity_poly.entity_id
_entity_poly.type
_entity_poly.pdbx_seq_one_letter_code
_entity_poly.pdbx_strand_id
1 'polypeptide(L)'
;MLKVKKIIASLTTAIALAGVGFLTTNVVLPQSTNQQEVKADSWINQYIDEQGIKPVPITYQEGTFSEWFGYENGVGHPEGVLIHETADLGVSAARFAQSFNNGWQQRQAYVHAFTDDVQTLNIHNTDYGVWGAGPTANARYIQIELCEVYTTDQFARSVANDAYYVATMLHKYGLPVQYGTTVVTHAQVAQWFHETDHTDPTGYFAKWGYGMDQFIPLVNTYYNEMTDGDISIASGSTNDGGVSGSGQEGTVKVDNSSGYSVPLVSFDKSGNASNSNRGLANDSGWYTDQQKTYRDHTYYRVSTNEWVMDSYCHYTAK
;
A
#
# COMPACT_ATOMS: atom_id res chain seq x y z
N MET A 1 25.42 -52.57 23.46
CA MET A 1 25.42 -51.09 23.44
C MET A 1 26.78 -50.59 23.00
N LEU A 2 26.94 -50.14 21.76
CA LEU A 2 27.51 -48.83 21.37
C LEU A 2 27.61 -48.79 19.83
N LYS A 3 27.32 -47.61 19.29
CA LYS A 3 27.02 -47.32 17.89
C LYS A 3 28.28 -47.23 17.03
N VAL A 4 28.18 -47.77 15.81
CA VAL A 4 29.06 -47.49 14.67
C VAL A 4 28.70 -46.13 14.07
N LYS A 5 29.70 -45.27 13.80
CA LYS A 5 29.60 -44.20 12.79
C LYS A 5 30.88 -44.15 11.95
N LYS A 6 30.68 -44.38 10.64
CA LYS A 6 31.60 -44.16 9.51
C LYS A 6 31.73 -42.63 9.30
N ILE A 7 32.90 -41.98 9.19
CA ILE A 7 33.98 -42.00 8.17
C ILE A 7 33.67 -41.14 6.92
N ILE A 8 34.48 -40.07 6.72
CA ILE A 8 34.98 -39.45 5.46
C ILE A 8 33.97 -38.56 4.67
N ALA A 9 34.29 -37.47 3.97
CA ALA A 9 35.51 -36.68 3.68
C ALA A 9 35.13 -35.24 3.28
N SER A 10 36.12 -34.36 3.38
CA SER A 10 36.27 -33.05 2.74
C SER A 10 36.32 -33.08 1.20
N LEU A 11 35.88 -32.00 0.54
CA LEU A 11 36.51 -31.55 -0.72
C LEU A 11 36.54 -30.01 -0.79
N THR A 12 37.75 -29.47 -0.72
CA THR A 12 38.15 -28.10 -1.01
C THR A 12 38.50 -27.96 -2.49
N THR A 13 38.16 -26.83 -3.12
CA THR A 13 38.92 -26.32 -4.28
C THR A 13 39.11 -24.81 -4.12
N ALA A 14 40.34 -24.43 -3.78
CA ALA A 14 40.85 -23.06 -3.85
C ALA A 14 41.78 -22.97 -5.06
N ILE A 15 41.67 -21.91 -5.86
CA ILE A 15 42.64 -21.58 -6.90
C ILE A 15 43.73 -20.72 -6.25
N ALA A 16 44.95 -21.24 -6.24
CA ALA A 16 46.15 -20.55 -5.80
C ALA A 16 46.74 -19.73 -6.96
N LEU A 17 47.18 -18.50 -6.67
CA LEU A 17 48.16 -17.78 -7.48
C LEU A 17 49.39 -17.53 -6.61
N ALA A 18 50.52 -18.13 -6.99
CA ALA A 18 51.79 -18.03 -6.29
C ALA A 18 52.55 -16.76 -6.71
N GLY A 19 53.16 -16.09 -5.74
CA GLY A 19 54.13 -15.03 -5.95
C GLY A 19 54.63 -14.45 -4.63
N VAL A 20 55.80 -14.93 -4.17
CA VAL A 20 56.47 -14.44 -2.97
C VAL A 20 57.33 -13.23 -3.35
N GLY A 21 57.11 -12.09 -2.70
CA GLY A 21 57.96 -10.90 -2.81
C GLY A 21 57.82 -10.00 -1.59
N PHE A 22 58.86 -9.94 -0.76
CA PHE A 22 58.97 -9.00 0.37
C PHE A 22 59.46 -7.64 -0.14
N LEU A 23 58.64 -6.59 -0.10
CA LEU A 23 59.09 -5.18 -0.07
C LEU A 23 58.03 -4.29 0.61
N THR A 24 58.52 -3.38 1.45
CA THR A 24 57.80 -2.46 2.33
C THR A 24 56.86 -1.50 1.58
N THR A 25 55.62 -1.33 2.05
CA THR A 25 54.74 -0.24 1.59
C THR A 25 54.16 0.55 2.76
N ASN A 26 54.22 1.87 2.62
CA ASN A 26 53.70 2.85 3.57
C ASN A 26 52.22 2.60 3.87
N VAL A 27 51.84 2.67 5.14
CA VAL A 27 50.44 2.74 5.55
C VAL A 27 49.89 4.10 5.10
N VAL A 28 49.22 4.11 3.94
CA VAL A 28 48.31 5.19 3.59
C VAL A 28 47.00 4.89 4.30
N LEU A 29 46.65 5.71 5.29
CA LEU A 29 45.34 5.71 5.92
C LEU A 29 44.28 5.86 4.81
N PRO A 30 43.25 5.01 4.73
CA PRO A 30 42.20 5.22 3.75
C PRO A 30 41.47 6.53 4.09
N GLN A 31 41.64 7.53 3.23
CA GLN A 31 40.73 8.66 3.16
C GLN A 31 39.34 8.11 2.86
N SER A 32 38.37 8.50 3.69
CA SER A 32 36.96 8.28 3.47
C SER A 32 36.54 8.93 2.15
N THR A 33 36.62 8.16 1.06
CA THR A 33 35.82 8.44 -0.12
C THR A 33 34.37 8.22 0.30
N ASN A 34 33.59 9.29 0.34
CA ASN A 34 32.15 9.21 0.16
C ASN A 34 31.92 8.63 -1.24
N GLN A 35 32.02 7.30 -1.36
CA GLN A 35 31.35 6.60 -2.43
C GLN A 35 29.88 6.73 -2.10
N GLN A 36 29.24 7.71 -2.74
CA GLN A 36 27.82 7.63 -3.00
C GLN A 36 27.68 6.35 -3.83
N GLU A 37 27.32 5.27 -3.15
CA GLU A 37 27.04 3.98 -3.79
C GLU A 37 25.89 4.27 -4.75
N VAL A 38 26.22 4.32 -6.04
CA VAL A 38 25.21 4.31 -7.09
C VAL A 38 24.55 2.94 -6.94
N LYS A 39 23.42 2.91 -6.22
CA LYS A 39 22.61 1.69 -6.08
C LYS A 39 22.43 1.14 -7.48
N ALA A 40 22.95 -0.05 -7.74
CA ALA A 40 22.68 -0.73 -8.98
C ALA A 40 21.15 -0.81 -9.10
N ASP A 41 20.60 -0.28 -10.20
CA ASP A 41 19.19 -0.49 -10.51
C ASP A 41 18.91 -1.98 -10.38
N SER A 42 17.83 -2.34 -9.69
CA SER A 42 17.45 -3.74 -9.55
C SER A 42 17.29 -4.35 -10.92
N TRP A 43 17.95 -5.47 -11.20
CA TRP A 43 17.76 -6.18 -12.46
C TRP A 43 16.28 -6.52 -12.71
N ILE A 44 15.46 -6.66 -11.66
CA ILE A 44 13.99 -6.79 -11.76
C ILE A 44 13.32 -5.49 -12.19
N ASN A 45 13.68 -4.34 -11.59
CA ASN A 45 13.11 -3.06 -12.00
C ASN A 45 13.53 -2.68 -13.42
N GLN A 46 14.80 -2.93 -13.77
CA GLN A 46 15.28 -2.82 -15.15
C GLN A 46 14.49 -3.74 -16.08
N TYR A 47 14.25 -4.99 -15.68
CA TYR A 47 13.43 -5.91 -16.46
C TYR A 47 11.98 -5.41 -16.64
N ILE A 48 11.36 -4.86 -15.58
CA ILE A 48 10.04 -4.23 -15.65
C ILE A 48 10.03 -3.13 -16.70
N ASP A 49 11.02 -2.25 -16.68
CA ASP A 49 11.14 -1.13 -17.62
C ASP A 49 11.42 -1.61 -19.05
N GLU A 50 12.38 -2.51 -19.23
CA GLU A 50 12.80 -3.04 -20.55
C GLU A 50 11.69 -3.84 -21.23
N GLN A 51 10.92 -4.62 -20.47
CA GLN A 51 9.78 -5.37 -20.99
C GLN A 51 8.52 -4.52 -21.12
N GLY A 52 8.55 -3.25 -20.70
CA GLY A 52 7.38 -2.37 -20.69
C GLY A 52 6.23 -2.95 -19.85
N ILE A 53 6.56 -3.63 -18.75
CA ILE A 53 5.55 -4.17 -17.83
C ILE A 53 4.81 -3.00 -17.20
N LYS A 54 3.48 -3.07 -17.24
CA LYS A 54 2.59 -2.07 -16.62
C LYS A 54 1.72 -2.75 -15.56
N PRO A 55 1.50 -2.10 -14.41
CA PRO A 55 0.65 -2.64 -13.38
C PRO A 55 -0.79 -2.74 -13.87
N VAL A 56 -1.50 -3.74 -13.36
CA VAL A 56 -2.92 -3.95 -13.64
C VAL A 56 -3.79 -3.03 -12.78
N PRO A 57 -5.02 -2.71 -13.22
CA PRO A 57 -5.95 -1.94 -12.38
C PRO A 57 -6.31 -2.68 -11.09
N ILE A 58 -6.48 -1.91 -10.01
CA ILE A 58 -7.00 -2.43 -8.74
C ILE A 58 -8.50 -2.67 -8.89
N THR A 59 -8.93 -3.90 -8.62
CA THR A 59 -10.34 -4.27 -8.57
C THR A 59 -10.82 -4.35 -7.13
N TYR A 60 -12.12 -4.12 -6.93
CA TYR A 60 -12.73 -4.07 -5.60
C TYR A 60 -13.85 -5.10 -5.49
N GLN A 61 -13.80 -5.92 -4.45
CA GLN A 61 -14.85 -6.88 -4.13
C GLN A 61 -14.97 -7.00 -2.62
N GLU A 62 -16.04 -6.48 -2.03
CA GLU A 62 -16.25 -6.55 -0.58
C GLU A 62 -16.18 -8.00 -0.06
N GLY A 63 -15.41 -8.19 1.01
CA GLY A 63 -15.26 -9.47 1.69
C GLY A 63 -16.44 -9.82 2.60
N THR A 64 -16.35 -10.97 3.26
CA THR A 64 -17.39 -11.51 4.15
C THR A 64 -17.17 -11.13 5.62
N PHE A 65 -16.32 -10.14 5.88
CA PHE A 65 -15.85 -9.77 7.22
C PHE A 65 -16.93 -8.96 7.96
N SER A 66 -17.32 -9.42 9.15
CA SER A 66 -18.34 -8.74 9.96
C SER A 66 -17.77 -7.79 11.02
N GLU A 67 -16.45 -7.71 11.13
CA GLU A 67 -15.74 -6.96 12.15
C GLU A 67 -15.10 -5.73 11.51
N TRP A 68 -15.50 -4.54 11.97
CA TRP A 68 -15.08 -3.26 11.39
C TRP A 68 -14.62 -2.32 12.49
N PHE A 69 -13.41 -1.78 12.36
CA PHE A 69 -12.83 -0.86 13.32
C PHE A 69 -11.97 0.20 12.62
N GLY A 70 -11.97 1.42 13.14
CA GLY A 70 -11.10 2.48 12.64
C GLY A 70 -9.64 2.28 13.05
N TYR A 71 -8.73 2.96 12.38
CA TYR A 71 -7.33 3.07 12.80
C TYR A 71 -7.22 3.82 14.13
N GLU A 72 -6.03 3.81 14.76
CA GLU A 72 -5.83 4.49 16.05
C GLU A 72 -6.04 6.01 15.95
N ASN A 73 -5.82 6.58 14.77
CA ASN A 73 -6.08 7.99 14.46
C ASN A 73 -7.48 8.24 13.88
N GLY A 74 -8.35 7.22 13.86
CA GLY A 74 -9.71 7.29 13.35
C GLY A 74 -9.92 6.62 12.00
N VAL A 75 -11.19 6.51 11.59
CA VAL A 75 -11.58 5.97 10.28
C VAL A 75 -10.96 6.83 9.17
N GLY A 76 -10.37 6.20 8.16
CA GLY A 76 -9.74 6.88 7.03
C GLY A 76 -8.36 7.46 7.32
N HIS A 77 -7.75 7.15 8.47
CA HIS A 77 -6.45 7.68 8.88
C HIS A 77 -5.40 6.56 9.09
N PRO A 78 -5.08 5.75 8.07
CA PRO A 78 -3.94 4.85 8.14
C PRO A 78 -2.63 5.64 8.22
N GLU A 79 -1.62 5.03 8.83
CA GLU A 79 -0.25 5.56 8.93
C GLU A 79 0.65 5.05 7.79
N GLY A 80 0.18 4.08 7.00
CA GLY A 80 0.93 3.52 5.88
C GLY A 80 0.37 2.21 5.34
N VAL A 81 1.23 1.48 4.61
CA VAL A 81 0.95 0.17 4.02
C VAL A 81 1.99 -0.84 4.50
N LEU A 82 1.53 -2.01 4.93
CA LEU A 82 2.31 -3.15 5.37
C LEU A 82 2.29 -4.24 4.28
N ILE A 83 3.48 -4.68 3.89
CA ILE A 83 3.71 -5.67 2.84
C ILE A 83 3.83 -7.07 3.44
N HIS A 84 2.99 -7.97 2.97
CA HIS A 84 3.02 -9.41 3.25
C HIS A 84 3.42 -10.22 2.00
N GLU A 85 3.70 -11.50 2.20
CA GLU A 85 3.69 -12.51 1.14
C GLU A 85 2.98 -13.77 1.62
N THR A 86 2.39 -14.52 0.69
CA THR A 86 1.39 -15.54 1.01
C THR A 86 1.94 -16.83 1.65
N ALA A 87 3.25 -17.06 1.57
CA ALA A 87 3.96 -18.29 1.90
C ALA A 87 3.37 -19.55 1.20
N ASP A 88 2.63 -19.34 0.12
CA ASP A 88 1.92 -20.38 -0.66
C ASP A 88 2.23 -20.21 -2.14
N LEU A 89 3.18 -21.02 -2.63
CA LEU A 89 3.72 -20.94 -3.99
C LEU A 89 2.65 -21.30 -5.04
N GLY A 90 2.33 -20.32 -5.89
CA GLY A 90 1.41 -20.47 -7.00
C GLY A 90 -0.06 -20.24 -6.65
N VAL A 91 -0.38 -19.77 -5.44
CA VAL A 91 -1.73 -19.32 -5.12
C VAL A 91 -2.04 -18.06 -5.93
N SER A 92 -3.24 -17.97 -6.52
CA SER A 92 -3.69 -16.73 -7.15
C SER A 92 -4.33 -15.80 -6.13
N ALA A 93 -4.33 -14.50 -6.40
CA ALA A 93 -4.95 -13.49 -5.55
C ALA A 93 -6.44 -13.79 -5.34
N ALA A 94 -7.16 -14.24 -6.38
CA ALA A 94 -8.57 -14.64 -6.27
C ALA A 94 -8.76 -15.84 -5.34
N ARG A 95 -7.91 -16.87 -5.47
CA ARG A 95 -7.96 -18.07 -4.64
C ARG A 95 -7.67 -17.74 -3.18
N PHE A 96 -6.68 -16.90 -2.93
CA PHE A 96 -6.29 -16.55 -1.57
C PHE A 96 -7.34 -15.65 -0.91
N ALA A 97 -7.83 -14.62 -1.61
CA ALA A 97 -8.98 -13.83 -1.18
C ALA A 97 -10.20 -14.69 -0.84
N GLN A 98 -10.51 -15.71 -1.65
CA GLN A 98 -11.60 -16.65 -1.36
C GLN A 98 -11.33 -17.48 -0.08
N SER A 99 -10.09 -17.93 0.14
CA SER A 99 -9.71 -18.66 1.36
C SER A 99 -9.93 -17.81 2.62
N PHE A 100 -9.59 -16.52 2.56
CA PHE A 100 -9.82 -15.58 3.65
C PHE A 100 -11.32 -15.36 3.89
N ASN A 101 -12.09 -15.07 2.84
CA ASN A 101 -13.55 -14.94 2.96
C ASN A 101 -14.24 -16.17 3.58
N ASN A 102 -13.73 -17.37 3.29
CA ASN A 102 -14.33 -18.61 3.81
C ASN A 102 -13.92 -18.95 5.24
N GLY A 103 -12.77 -18.46 5.73
CA GLY A 103 -12.17 -18.97 6.97
C GLY A 103 -11.66 -17.92 7.95
N TRP A 104 -11.92 -16.63 7.71
CA TRP A 104 -11.45 -15.55 8.58
C TRP A 104 -11.92 -15.71 10.04
N GLN A 105 -13.14 -16.23 10.27
CA GLN A 105 -13.66 -16.45 11.62
C GLN A 105 -12.84 -17.48 12.41
N GLN A 106 -12.30 -18.49 11.72
CA GLN A 106 -11.50 -19.53 12.38
C GLN A 106 -10.05 -19.10 12.53
N ARG A 107 -9.50 -18.42 11.52
CA ARG A 107 -8.11 -17.93 11.52
C ARG A 107 -7.94 -16.67 12.36
N GLN A 108 -9.02 -15.95 12.62
CA GLN A 108 -9.02 -14.58 13.15
C GLN A 108 -8.09 -13.68 12.33
N ALA A 109 -8.12 -13.84 11.01
CA ALA A 109 -7.23 -13.12 10.12
C ALA A 109 -7.86 -12.75 8.77
N TYR A 110 -7.55 -11.53 8.31
CA TYR A 110 -7.86 -10.99 6.98
C TYR A 110 -7.03 -9.72 6.70
N VAL A 111 -6.86 -9.40 5.42
CA VAL A 111 -6.11 -8.25 4.91
C VAL A 111 -6.94 -7.42 3.94
N HIS A 112 -6.45 -6.25 3.52
CA HIS A 112 -7.18 -5.38 2.60
C HIS A 112 -7.14 -5.86 1.16
N ALA A 113 -6.01 -6.40 0.71
CA ALA A 113 -5.82 -6.75 -0.69
C ALA A 113 -4.89 -7.93 -0.92
N PHE A 114 -5.04 -8.53 -2.10
CA PHE A 114 -4.19 -9.58 -2.63
C PHE A 114 -3.74 -9.19 -4.03
N THR A 115 -2.49 -9.49 -4.37
CA THR A 115 -1.97 -9.25 -5.72
C THR A 115 -1.11 -10.40 -6.21
N ASP A 116 -1.28 -10.76 -7.47
CA ASP A 116 -0.44 -11.73 -8.19
C ASP A 116 0.07 -11.11 -9.49
N ASP A 117 0.59 -11.93 -10.42
CA ASP A 117 1.13 -11.49 -11.70
C ASP A 117 0.04 -11.01 -12.69
N VAL A 118 -1.24 -11.27 -12.43
CA VAL A 118 -2.34 -11.01 -13.37
C VAL A 118 -3.42 -10.07 -12.83
N GLN A 119 -3.58 -9.95 -11.51
CA GLN A 119 -4.61 -9.12 -10.89
C GLN A 119 -4.21 -8.56 -9.53
N THR A 120 -4.83 -7.43 -9.17
CA THR A 120 -4.87 -6.90 -7.81
C THR A 120 -6.33 -6.79 -7.36
N LEU A 121 -6.65 -7.42 -6.24
CA LEU A 121 -8.00 -7.50 -5.69
C LEU A 121 -8.02 -6.96 -4.26
N ASN A 122 -8.66 -5.81 -4.08
CA ASN A 122 -8.92 -5.21 -2.77
C ASN A 122 -10.27 -5.73 -2.25
N ILE A 123 -10.26 -6.41 -1.10
CA ILE A 123 -11.43 -7.05 -0.50
C ILE A 123 -11.93 -6.46 0.82
N HIS A 124 -11.32 -5.38 1.31
CA HIS A 124 -11.81 -4.66 2.49
C HIS A 124 -11.57 -3.17 2.34
N ASN A 125 -12.50 -2.34 2.81
CA ASN A 125 -12.35 -0.88 2.72
C ASN A 125 -11.09 -0.43 3.48
N THR A 126 -10.20 0.30 2.80
CA THR A 126 -8.95 0.81 3.36
C THR A 126 -9.12 1.99 4.34
N ASP A 127 -10.34 2.47 4.56
CA ASP A 127 -10.64 3.42 5.65
C ASP A 127 -10.71 2.74 7.03
N TYR A 128 -10.72 1.41 7.08
CA TYR A 128 -10.85 0.61 8.30
C TYR A 128 -9.70 -0.37 8.43
N GLY A 129 -9.33 -0.73 9.65
CA GLY A 129 -8.29 -1.73 9.93
C GLY A 129 -8.73 -3.14 9.55
N VAL A 130 -7.76 -4.07 9.57
CA VAL A 130 -7.93 -5.51 9.29
C VAL A 130 -7.15 -6.34 10.30
N TRP A 131 -7.28 -7.66 10.30
CA TRP A 131 -6.57 -8.55 11.23
C TRP A 131 -5.46 -9.35 10.53
N GLY A 132 -4.28 -8.78 10.28
CA GLY A 132 -3.22 -9.53 9.57
C GLY A 132 -1.82 -9.42 10.13
N ALA A 133 -1.54 -8.51 11.07
CA ALA A 133 -0.16 -8.25 11.51
C ALA A 133 0.00 -7.97 13.02
N GLY A 134 -0.95 -8.42 13.84
CA GLY A 134 -1.00 -8.13 15.28
C GLY A 134 -1.73 -6.82 15.60
N PRO A 135 -2.34 -6.69 16.81
CA PRO A 135 -3.24 -5.59 17.16
C PRO A 135 -2.69 -4.18 16.89
N THR A 136 -1.42 -3.92 17.19
CA THR A 136 -0.79 -2.61 17.04
C THR A 136 -0.63 -2.25 15.56
N ALA A 137 -0.14 -3.18 14.73
CA ALA A 137 -0.01 -2.93 13.29
C ALA A 137 -1.38 -2.85 12.59
N ASN A 138 -2.35 -3.66 13.04
CA ASN A 138 -3.73 -3.65 12.55
C ASN A 138 -4.41 -2.29 12.73
N ALA A 139 -4.07 -1.57 13.80
CA ALA A 139 -4.59 -0.23 14.08
C ALA A 139 -3.88 0.89 13.30
N ARG A 140 -2.85 0.57 12.50
CA ARG A 140 -1.99 1.56 11.80
C ARG A 140 -1.98 1.42 10.29
N TYR A 141 -1.90 0.19 9.78
CA TYR A 141 -1.49 -0.02 8.39
C TYR A 141 -2.58 -0.69 7.55
N ILE A 142 -2.67 -0.25 6.29
CA ILE A 142 -3.30 -1.03 5.22
C ILE A 142 -2.42 -2.25 4.95
N GLN A 143 -3.00 -3.42 4.68
CA GLN A 143 -2.26 -4.67 4.55
C GLN A 143 -2.54 -5.33 3.20
N ILE A 144 -1.47 -5.64 2.45
CA ILE A 144 -1.55 -6.31 1.14
C ILE A 144 -0.68 -7.58 1.13
N GLU A 145 -1.23 -8.64 0.55
CA GLU A 145 -0.60 -9.94 0.35
C GLU A 145 -0.09 -10.10 -1.09
N LEU A 146 1.23 -10.26 -1.25
CA LEU A 146 1.85 -10.61 -2.52
C LEU A 146 1.92 -12.14 -2.71
N CYS A 147 1.26 -12.65 -3.74
CA CYS A 147 1.27 -14.07 -4.06
C CYS A 147 2.65 -14.56 -4.55
N GLU A 148 3.15 -15.65 -3.97
CA GLU A 148 4.39 -16.28 -4.45
C GLU A 148 4.20 -16.92 -5.84
N VAL A 149 5.06 -16.60 -6.81
CA VAL A 149 5.01 -17.10 -8.20
C VAL A 149 6.25 -17.93 -8.61
N TYR A 150 6.21 -18.55 -9.80
CA TYR A 150 7.21 -19.53 -10.26
C TYR A 150 8.32 -18.96 -11.15
N THR A 151 8.07 -17.86 -11.86
CA THR A 151 8.99 -17.37 -12.90
C THR A 151 9.33 -15.90 -12.71
N THR A 152 10.46 -15.48 -13.29
CA THR A 152 10.94 -14.10 -13.23
C THR A 152 9.94 -13.10 -13.81
N ASP A 153 9.31 -13.40 -14.96
CA ASP A 153 8.32 -12.49 -15.57
C ASP A 153 7.08 -12.35 -14.69
N GLN A 154 6.62 -13.47 -14.11
CA GLN A 154 5.53 -13.41 -13.14
C GLN A 154 5.90 -12.60 -11.91
N PHE A 155 7.11 -12.77 -11.38
CA PHE A 155 7.57 -12.01 -10.22
C PHE A 155 7.61 -10.52 -10.57
N ALA A 156 8.27 -10.13 -11.66
CA ALA A 156 8.32 -8.75 -12.12
C ALA A 156 6.93 -8.10 -12.24
N ARG A 157 5.94 -8.81 -12.81
CA ARG A 157 4.55 -8.34 -12.88
C ARG A 157 3.89 -8.24 -11.50
N SER A 158 4.08 -9.23 -10.63
CA SER A 158 3.45 -9.24 -9.31
C SER A 158 4.01 -8.15 -8.40
N VAL A 159 5.33 -7.92 -8.37
CA VAL A 159 5.93 -6.79 -7.64
C VAL A 159 5.56 -5.44 -8.26
N ALA A 160 5.41 -5.34 -9.59
CA ALA A 160 4.90 -4.14 -10.23
C ALA A 160 3.47 -3.81 -9.78
N ASN A 161 2.60 -4.82 -9.73
CA ASN A 161 1.22 -4.68 -9.24
C ASN A 161 1.18 -4.28 -7.75
N ASP A 162 2.00 -4.93 -6.92
CA ASP A 162 2.12 -4.64 -5.49
C ASP A 162 2.61 -3.20 -5.24
N ALA A 163 3.71 -2.80 -5.89
CA ALA A 163 4.25 -1.45 -5.76
C ALA A 163 3.24 -0.38 -6.22
N TYR A 164 2.46 -0.67 -7.27
CA TYR A 164 1.39 0.22 -7.74
C TYR A 164 0.23 0.34 -6.74
N TYR A 165 -0.16 -0.77 -6.08
CA TYR A 165 -1.15 -0.72 -5.01
C TYR A 165 -0.68 0.14 -3.84
N VAL A 166 0.56 -0.08 -3.38
CA VAL A 166 1.17 0.70 -2.29
C VAL A 166 1.20 2.18 -2.65
N ALA A 167 1.69 2.54 -3.83
CA ALA A 167 1.69 3.92 -4.31
C ALA A 167 0.29 4.53 -4.34
N THR A 168 -0.71 3.77 -4.82
CA THR A 168 -2.11 4.22 -4.88
C THR A 168 -2.67 4.49 -3.48
N MET A 169 -2.39 3.64 -2.51
CA MET A 169 -2.86 3.83 -1.13
C MET A 169 -2.17 5.01 -0.46
N LEU A 170 -0.86 5.15 -0.62
CA LEU A 170 -0.12 6.30 -0.10
C LEU A 170 -0.65 7.61 -0.69
N HIS A 171 -0.87 7.66 -2.00
CA HIS A 171 -1.45 8.83 -2.67
C HIS A 171 -2.89 9.09 -2.21
N LYS A 172 -3.72 8.05 -2.02
CA LYS A 172 -5.10 8.17 -1.52
C LYS A 172 -5.16 8.86 -0.15
N TYR A 173 -4.22 8.56 0.74
CA TYR A 173 -4.19 9.06 2.11
C TYR A 173 -3.21 10.22 2.34
N GLY A 174 -2.58 10.75 1.29
CA GLY A 174 -1.63 11.87 1.39
C GLY A 174 -0.36 11.52 2.19
N LEU A 175 0.06 10.26 2.16
CA LEU A 175 1.21 9.75 2.89
C LEU A 175 2.45 9.71 1.97
N PRO A 176 3.65 10.12 2.44
CA PRO A 176 4.86 10.02 1.64
C PRO A 176 5.30 8.56 1.44
N VAL A 177 6.13 8.28 0.43
CA VAL A 177 6.80 6.97 0.30
C VAL A 177 8.03 6.94 1.21
N GLN A 178 7.92 6.31 2.38
CA GLN A 178 8.99 6.22 3.36
C GLN A 178 9.10 4.82 3.97
N TYR A 179 10.19 4.12 3.63
CA TYR A 179 10.47 2.81 4.21
C TYR A 179 10.69 2.88 5.72
N GLY A 180 10.08 1.97 6.47
CA GLY A 180 10.15 1.94 7.93
C GLY A 180 9.26 2.99 8.61
N THR A 181 8.37 3.63 7.87
CA THR A 181 7.36 4.54 8.45
C THR A 181 6.01 4.34 7.76
N THR A 182 5.90 4.70 6.48
CA THR A 182 4.64 4.61 5.72
C THR A 182 4.61 3.42 4.77
N VAL A 183 5.75 2.81 4.47
CA VAL A 183 5.86 1.49 3.85
C VAL A 183 6.66 0.60 4.78
N VAL A 184 6.02 -0.45 5.29
CA VAL A 184 6.61 -1.34 6.29
C VAL A 184 6.44 -2.80 5.90
N THR A 185 7.22 -3.69 6.48
CA THR A 185 7.09 -5.14 6.28
C THR A 185 6.55 -5.82 7.53
N HIS A 186 5.98 -7.02 7.37
CA HIS A 186 5.58 -7.83 8.52
C HIS A 186 6.77 -8.13 9.45
N ALA A 187 7.95 -8.38 8.86
CA ALA A 187 9.19 -8.55 9.62
C ALA A 187 9.57 -7.33 10.49
N GLN A 188 9.36 -6.11 9.99
CA GLN A 188 9.61 -4.88 10.77
C GLN A 188 8.65 -4.78 11.94
N VAL A 189 7.35 -4.95 11.72
CA VAL A 189 6.37 -4.82 12.80
C VAL A 189 6.49 -5.95 13.83
N ALA A 190 6.89 -7.17 13.42
CA ALA A 190 7.23 -8.26 14.34
C ALA A 190 8.36 -7.86 15.31
N GLN A 191 9.37 -7.16 14.81
CA GLN A 191 10.48 -6.66 15.63
C GLN A 191 10.12 -5.45 16.48
N TRP A 192 9.17 -4.62 16.05
CA TRP A 192 8.77 -3.42 16.79
C TRP A 192 7.77 -3.71 17.90
N PHE A 193 6.78 -4.55 17.63
CA PHE A 193 5.63 -4.75 18.51
C PHE A 193 5.62 -6.10 19.23
N HIS A 194 6.36 -7.09 18.70
CA HIS A 194 6.44 -8.44 19.30
C HIS A 194 5.07 -9.15 19.45
N GLU A 195 4.10 -8.81 18.60
CA GLU A 195 2.75 -9.38 18.58
C GLU A 195 2.58 -10.50 17.52
N THR A 196 3.63 -10.74 16.73
CA THR A 196 3.73 -11.72 15.64
C THR A 196 5.20 -12.11 15.48
N ASP A 197 5.47 -13.31 14.93
CA ASP A 197 6.82 -13.84 14.67
C ASP A 197 7.14 -13.98 13.17
N HIS A 198 6.26 -13.43 12.33
CA HIS A 198 6.35 -13.43 10.89
C HIS A 198 7.56 -12.66 10.34
N THR A 199 8.08 -13.09 9.20
CA THR A 199 9.32 -12.56 8.58
C THR A 199 9.14 -12.07 7.14
N ASP A 200 7.91 -12.11 6.63
CA ASP A 200 7.55 -11.67 5.29
C ASP A 200 7.76 -10.15 5.08
N PRO A 201 8.03 -9.71 3.83
CA PRO A 201 8.29 -10.51 2.62
C PRO A 201 9.78 -10.85 2.43
N THR A 202 10.62 -10.65 3.47
CA THR A 202 12.10 -10.66 3.38
C THR A 202 12.65 -11.91 2.70
N GLY A 203 12.17 -13.09 3.12
CA GLY A 203 12.63 -14.37 2.57
C GLY A 203 12.19 -14.56 1.11
N TYR A 204 10.96 -14.18 0.77
CA TYR A 204 10.44 -14.30 -0.59
C TYR A 204 11.19 -13.39 -1.57
N PHE A 205 11.37 -12.11 -1.22
CA PHE A 205 12.14 -11.17 -2.04
C PHE A 205 13.58 -11.66 -2.29
N ALA A 206 14.23 -12.19 -1.26
CA ALA A 206 15.59 -12.72 -1.38
C ALA A 206 15.71 -13.89 -2.39
N LYS A 207 14.67 -14.71 -2.58
CA LYS A 207 14.66 -15.78 -3.61
C LYS A 207 14.85 -15.23 -5.03
N TRP A 208 14.49 -13.98 -5.26
CA TRP A 208 14.60 -13.28 -6.53
C TRP A 208 15.80 -12.32 -6.62
N GLY A 209 16.68 -12.33 -5.62
CA GLY A 209 17.71 -11.29 -5.49
C GLY A 209 17.09 -9.89 -5.45
N TYR A 210 15.88 -9.81 -4.86
CA TYR A 210 15.10 -8.60 -4.70
C TYR A 210 15.05 -8.18 -3.22
N GLY A 211 14.67 -6.94 -2.93
CA GLY A 211 14.63 -6.41 -1.56
C GLY A 211 13.81 -5.13 -1.44
N MET A 212 13.51 -4.71 -0.20
CA MET A 212 12.78 -3.47 0.05
C MET A 212 13.53 -2.23 -0.48
N ASP A 213 14.86 -2.30 -0.51
CA ASP A 213 15.73 -1.26 -1.05
C ASP A 213 15.57 -1.06 -2.58
N GLN A 214 14.99 -2.04 -3.26
CA GLN A 214 14.63 -2.05 -4.68
C GLN A 214 13.12 -1.86 -4.91
N PHE A 215 12.28 -2.40 -4.02
CA PHE A 215 10.83 -2.20 -4.02
C PHE A 215 10.44 -0.73 -3.81
N ILE A 216 11.07 -0.04 -2.85
CA ILE A 216 10.73 1.35 -2.51
C ILE A 216 10.97 2.32 -3.68
N PRO A 217 12.08 2.23 -4.45
CA PRO A 217 12.22 2.95 -5.71
C PRO A 217 11.07 2.69 -6.71
N LEU A 218 10.61 1.45 -6.86
CA LEU A 218 9.50 1.12 -7.76
C LEU A 218 8.17 1.74 -7.28
N VAL A 219 7.89 1.69 -5.98
CA VAL A 219 6.75 2.40 -5.37
C VAL A 219 6.85 3.91 -5.65
N ASN A 220 8.03 4.51 -5.47
CA ASN A 220 8.27 5.92 -5.76
C ASN A 220 8.03 6.25 -7.24
N THR A 221 8.44 5.39 -8.18
CA THR A 221 8.15 5.59 -9.61
C THR A 221 6.65 5.72 -9.82
N TYR A 222 5.86 4.75 -9.36
CA TYR A 222 4.41 4.81 -9.51
C TYR A 222 3.76 5.96 -8.73
N TYR A 223 4.23 6.26 -7.53
CA TYR A 223 3.74 7.37 -6.72
C TYR A 223 3.95 8.72 -7.40
N ASN A 224 5.11 8.93 -8.05
CA ASN A 224 5.42 10.16 -8.77
C ASN A 224 4.71 10.26 -10.12
N GLU A 225 4.45 9.11 -10.77
CA GLU A 225 3.62 9.04 -11.99
C GLU A 225 2.13 9.33 -11.68
N MET A 226 1.70 9.04 -10.46
CA MET A 226 0.43 9.50 -9.91
C MET A 226 0.56 10.99 -9.56
N THR A 227 0.64 11.84 -10.58
CA THR A 227 0.59 13.29 -10.35
C THR A 227 -0.82 13.69 -9.90
N ASP A 228 -0.93 14.45 -8.81
CA ASP A 228 -1.82 15.61 -8.79
C ASP A 228 -1.37 16.51 -9.95
N GLY A 229 -2.20 16.63 -11.00
CA GLY A 229 -1.79 17.06 -12.35
C GLY A 229 -0.70 18.15 -12.43
N ASP A 230 0.32 17.85 -13.25
CA ASP A 230 1.34 18.76 -13.83
C ASP A 230 1.40 20.20 -13.27
N ILE A 231 2.26 20.42 -12.26
CA ILE A 231 2.85 21.75 -12.08
C ILE A 231 4.05 21.88 -13.02
N SER A 232 3.75 22.23 -14.27
CA SER A 232 4.69 22.98 -15.09
C SER A 232 4.38 24.46 -14.89
N ILE A 233 5.32 25.19 -14.28
CA ILE A 233 5.28 26.64 -14.15
C ILE A 233 5.41 27.23 -15.56
N ALA A 234 4.29 27.46 -16.22
CA ALA A 234 4.17 28.37 -17.35
C ALA A 234 3.24 29.50 -16.93
N SER A 235 3.85 30.63 -16.60
CA SER A 235 3.18 31.89 -16.32
C SER A 235 2.28 32.28 -17.51
N GLY A 236 0.96 32.13 -17.37
CA GLY A 236 0.00 32.77 -18.27
C GLY A 236 -1.32 32.03 -18.49
N SER A 237 -2.40 32.66 -18.04
CA SER A 237 -3.80 32.46 -18.46
C SER A 237 -4.59 31.34 -17.76
N THR A 238 -5.18 31.75 -16.63
CA THR A 238 -6.36 31.15 -16.02
C THR A 238 -7.51 31.03 -17.01
N ASN A 239 -8.05 29.83 -17.18
CA ASN A 239 -9.47 29.60 -17.50
C ASN A 239 -9.88 28.33 -16.77
N ASP A 240 -10.03 28.47 -15.45
CA ASP A 240 -10.68 27.51 -14.59
C ASP A 240 -12.19 27.56 -14.87
N GLY A 241 -12.76 26.40 -15.22
CA GLY A 241 -14.15 26.19 -15.56
C GLY A 241 -15.09 26.27 -14.35
N GLY A 242 -14.94 27.30 -13.52
CA GLY A 242 -15.91 27.70 -12.50
C GLY A 242 -16.14 26.65 -11.42
N VAL A 243 -15.10 26.30 -10.65
CA VAL A 243 -15.26 25.58 -9.37
C VAL A 243 -14.42 26.25 -8.30
N SER A 244 -15.05 27.09 -7.48
CA SER A 244 -14.40 27.66 -6.29
C SER A 244 -14.43 26.61 -5.17
N GLY A 245 -13.37 25.81 -5.05
CA GLY A 245 -13.15 24.99 -3.86
C GLY A 245 -12.83 25.90 -2.67
N SER A 246 -13.80 26.17 -1.80
CA SER A 246 -13.51 26.81 -0.52
C SER A 246 -13.00 25.73 0.44
N GLY A 247 -11.70 25.73 0.73
CA GLY A 247 -11.07 24.89 1.75
C GLY A 247 -11.46 25.27 3.18
N GLN A 248 -12.77 25.29 3.46
CA GLN A 248 -13.34 25.61 4.77
C GLN A 248 -13.68 24.29 5.48
N GLU A 249 -12.82 23.90 6.41
CA GLU A 249 -13.01 22.74 7.29
C GLU A 249 -14.17 22.98 8.28
N GLY A 250 -14.78 21.90 8.76
CA GLY A 250 -15.82 21.97 9.78
C GLY A 250 -16.43 20.61 10.09
N THR A 251 -17.61 20.63 10.67
CA THR A 251 -18.42 19.43 10.90
C THR A 251 -19.78 19.56 10.23
N VAL A 252 -20.34 18.44 9.81
CA VAL A 252 -21.71 18.33 9.33
C VAL A 252 -22.48 17.36 10.21
N LYS A 253 -23.58 17.81 10.80
CA LYS A 253 -24.57 16.93 11.43
C LYS A 253 -25.62 16.58 10.39
N VAL A 254 -25.75 15.31 10.05
CA VAL A 254 -26.57 14.87 8.90
C VAL A 254 -27.94 14.37 9.36
N ASP A 255 -28.99 14.70 8.60
CA ASP A 255 -30.36 14.26 8.86
C ASP A 255 -31.19 14.25 7.56
N ASN A 256 -31.97 13.18 7.38
CA ASN A 256 -32.97 13.07 6.32
C ASN A 256 -34.33 12.76 6.96
N SER A 257 -35.11 13.81 7.22
CA SER A 257 -36.43 13.70 7.87
C SER A 257 -37.44 12.82 7.12
N SER A 258 -37.21 12.56 5.84
CA SER A 258 -38.11 11.79 4.96
C SER A 258 -37.63 10.36 4.69
N GLY A 259 -36.52 9.93 5.30
CA GLY A 259 -35.90 8.63 5.03
C GLY A 259 -35.17 8.03 6.23
N TYR A 260 -34.82 6.75 6.11
CA TYR A 260 -34.07 6.03 7.15
C TYR A 260 -32.56 6.35 7.14
N SER A 261 -32.06 6.91 6.04
CA SER A 261 -30.67 7.29 5.86
C SER A 261 -30.52 8.53 4.99
N VAL A 262 -29.38 9.19 5.14
CA VAL A 262 -28.98 10.34 4.32
C VAL A 262 -28.30 9.82 3.05
N PRO A 263 -28.82 10.14 1.85
CA PRO A 263 -28.23 9.71 0.60
C PRO A 263 -26.89 10.42 0.36
N LEU A 264 -25.95 9.69 -0.22
CA LEU A 264 -24.64 10.20 -0.60
C LEU A 264 -24.52 10.33 -2.11
N VAL A 265 -23.74 11.31 -2.54
CA VAL A 265 -23.42 11.56 -3.94
C VAL A 265 -21.92 11.42 -4.14
N SER A 266 -21.54 10.77 -5.23
CA SER A 266 -20.16 10.72 -5.73
C SER A 266 -20.03 11.57 -6.99
N PHE A 267 -18.83 12.10 -7.23
CA PHE A 267 -18.52 12.85 -8.44
C PHE A 267 -17.44 12.13 -9.24
N ASP A 268 -17.62 12.02 -10.55
CA ASP A 268 -16.56 11.56 -11.43
C ASP A 268 -15.51 12.67 -11.68
N LYS A 269 -14.42 12.33 -12.37
CA LYS A 269 -13.33 13.26 -12.71
C LYS A 269 -13.77 14.43 -13.60
N SER A 270 -14.90 14.27 -14.29
CA SER A 270 -15.51 15.28 -15.15
C SER A 270 -16.54 16.14 -14.41
N GLY A 271 -16.77 15.88 -13.11
CA GLY A 271 -17.73 16.59 -12.26
C GLY A 271 -19.17 16.10 -12.36
N ASN A 272 -19.44 14.95 -13.01
CA ASN A 272 -20.79 14.39 -13.05
C ASN A 272 -21.13 13.68 -11.74
N ALA A 273 -22.34 13.93 -11.24
CA ALA A 273 -22.84 13.33 -10.00
C ALA A 273 -23.51 11.97 -10.24
N SER A 274 -23.26 11.01 -9.34
CA SER A 274 -24.00 9.75 -9.27
C SER A 274 -24.33 9.37 -7.83
N ASN A 275 -25.47 8.71 -7.62
CA ASN A 275 -25.89 8.29 -6.28
C ASN A 275 -25.02 7.12 -5.79
N SER A 276 -24.58 7.18 -4.54
CA SER A 276 -23.94 6.05 -3.87
C SER A 276 -24.96 4.94 -3.56
N ASN A 277 -24.46 3.72 -3.40
CA ASN A 277 -25.25 2.56 -2.95
C ASN A 277 -25.36 2.46 -1.42
N ARG A 278 -24.85 3.46 -0.69
CA ARG A 278 -24.81 3.54 0.78
C ARG A 278 -25.22 4.94 1.25
N GLY A 279 -25.60 5.05 2.52
CA GLY A 279 -26.05 6.30 3.13
C GLY A 279 -25.66 6.40 4.60
N LEU A 280 -25.68 7.61 5.14
CA LEU A 280 -25.33 7.87 6.54
C LEU A 280 -26.55 7.69 7.44
N ALA A 281 -26.32 7.26 8.68
CA ALA A 281 -27.39 7.24 9.68
C ALA A 281 -27.81 8.67 10.06
N ASN A 282 -29.11 8.92 10.20
CA ASN A 282 -29.60 10.21 10.68
C ASN A 282 -29.01 10.55 12.05
N ASP A 283 -28.89 11.85 12.34
CA ASP A 283 -28.30 12.42 13.55
C ASP A 283 -26.81 12.16 13.80
N SER A 284 -26.10 11.55 12.84
CA SER A 284 -24.65 11.35 12.93
C SER A 284 -23.85 12.61 12.58
N GLY A 285 -22.69 12.78 13.21
CA GLY A 285 -21.78 13.90 12.96
C GLY A 285 -20.56 13.44 12.15
N TRP A 286 -20.19 14.24 11.15
CA TRP A 286 -19.08 13.94 10.24
C TRP A 286 -18.15 15.12 10.10
N TYR A 287 -16.86 14.84 9.99
CA TYR A 287 -15.89 15.85 9.60
C TYR A 287 -16.04 16.15 8.11
N THR A 288 -15.86 17.41 7.75
CA THR A 288 -15.76 17.82 6.35
C THR A 288 -14.59 18.77 6.18
N ASP A 289 -13.79 18.53 5.16
CA ASP A 289 -12.63 19.33 4.78
C ASP A 289 -12.81 20.03 3.44
N GLN A 290 -13.82 19.62 2.68
CA GLN A 290 -14.08 20.12 1.35
C GLN A 290 -15.56 20.38 1.14
N GLN A 291 -15.80 21.50 0.46
CA GLN A 291 -17.11 21.90 0.01
C GLN A 291 -17.09 22.03 -1.51
N LYS A 292 -18.20 21.65 -2.14
CA LYS A 292 -18.40 21.72 -3.58
C LYS A 292 -19.79 22.23 -3.87
N THR A 293 -19.95 23.12 -4.85
CA THR A 293 -21.28 23.49 -5.36
C THR A 293 -21.60 22.68 -6.62
N TYR A 294 -22.78 22.08 -6.68
CA TYR A 294 -23.30 21.41 -7.86
C TYR A 294 -24.82 21.59 -7.94
N ARG A 295 -25.34 22.09 -9.07
CA ARG A 295 -26.78 22.35 -9.30
C ARG A 295 -27.44 23.11 -8.14
N ASP A 296 -26.88 24.25 -7.77
CA ASP A 296 -27.35 25.18 -6.72
C ASP A 296 -27.37 24.62 -5.29
N HIS A 297 -26.77 23.44 -5.07
CA HIS A 297 -26.56 22.87 -3.75
C HIS A 297 -25.08 22.85 -3.38
N THR A 298 -24.80 23.08 -2.11
CA THR A 298 -23.47 22.82 -1.52
C THR A 298 -23.42 21.37 -1.06
N TYR A 299 -22.27 20.75 -1.28
CA TYR A 299 -21.97 19.38 -0.93
C TYR A 299 -20.76 19.36 -0.02
N TYR A 300 -20.85 18.61 1.06
CA TYR A 300 -19.79 18.47 2.06
C TYR A 300 -19.20 17.08 1.97
N ARG A 301 -17.89 16.99 1.81
CA ARG A 301 -17.21 15.70 1.72
C ARG A 301 -17.25 15.00 3.07
N VAL A 302 -17.60 13.72 3.06
CA VAL A 302 -17.69 12.85 4.25
C VAL A 302 -16.91 11.54 4.08
N SER A 303 -16.42 11.25 2.87
CA SER A 303 -15.50 10.15 2.56
C SER A 303 -14.69 10.50 1.29
N THR A 304 -13.79 9.61 0.87
CA THR A 304 -12.84 9.79 -0.26
C THR A 304 -13.50 10.38 -1.51
N ASN A 305 -14.69 9.89 -1.88
CA ASN A 305 -15.48 10.44 -2.99
C ASN A 305 -16.98 10.41 -2.71
N GLU A 306 -17.37 10.65 -1.45
CA GLU A 306 -18.78 10.74 -1.10
C GLU A 306 -19.07 12.03 -0.36
N TRP A 307 -20.21 12.59 -0.74
CA TRP A 307 -20.59 13.93 -0.37
C TRP A 307 -22.04 13.94 0.09
N VAL A 308 -22.30 14.65 1.19
CA VAL A 308 -23.65 14.94 1.67
C VAL A 308 -24.08 16.29 1.15
N MET A 309 -25.29 16.38 0.62
CA MET A 309 -25.88 17.64 0.17
C MET A 309 -26.30 18.50 1.37
N ASP A 310 -26.18 19.82 1.26
CA ASP A 310 -26.57 20.80 2.28
C ASP A 310 -28.01 20.66 2.78
N SER A 311 -28.93 20.24 1.93
CA SER A 311 -30.32 19.98 2.31
C SER A 311 -30.49 18.82 3.31
N TYR A 312 -29.48 17.97 3.47
CA TYR A 312 -29.46 16.84 4.41
C TYR A 312 -28.49 17.03 5.58
N CYS A 313 -27.95 18.24 5.78
CA CYS A 313 -27.03 18.44 6.90
C CYS A 313 -26.99 19.87 7.41
N HIS A 314 -26.51 20.01 8.64
CA HIS A 314 -26.15 21.29 9.21
C HIS A 314 -24.63 21.38 9.33
N TYR A 315 -24.03 22.28 8.54
CA TYR A 315 -22.60 22.58 8.59
C TYR A 315 -22.28 23.58 9.71
N THR A 316 -21.22 23.29 10.46
CA THR A 316 -20.60 24.17 11.44
C THR A 316 -19.14 24.38 11.05
N ALA A 317 -18.78 25.61 10.70
CA ALA A 317 -17.39 25.97 10.43
C ALA A 317 -16.53 25.81 11.70
N LYS A 318 -15.27 25.42 11.51
CA LYS A 318 -14.28 25.30 12.58
C LYS A 318 -13.56 26.61 12.83
#